data_AF-A0A9W8XLI4-F1
#
_entry.id   AF-A0A9W8XLI4-F1
#
_cell.length_a   1.000
_cell.length_b   1.000
_cell.length_c   1.000
_cell.angle_alpha   90.00
_cell.angle_beta   90.00
_cell.angle_gamma   90.00
#
_symmetry.space_group_name_H-M   'P 1'
#
loop_
_entity.id
_entity.type
_entity.pdbx_description
1 polymer ?
#
loop_
_entity_poly.entity_id
_entity_poly.type
_entity_poly.pdbx_seq_one_letter_code
_entity_poly.pdbx_strand_id
1 'polypeptide(L)'
;MADKFLMTTLVSCLAINGSLSLPLATLILGRDVSLAIAAIYFRYASLPAPKTFARYWDFSLPSAEVHPTTISKLNTFLQLGLIGTTMSVALLHDPSAVSSSAGGLLLSMQDALGGPEGVARMKEIMSGIVAATTTYSGLSYAWMKSAVKILGDDEALKQKQGFRGRMIIASTFGSVIALAAALWYRELQKKDEVSQKDEA
;
A
#
# COMPACT_ATOMS: atom_id res chain seq x y z
N MET A 1 13.92 5.67 2.10
CA MET A 1 13.25 6.07 0.84
C MET A 1 13.35 5.00 -0.25
N ALA A 2 14.49 4.33 -0.42
CA ALA A 2 14.68 3.28 -1.43
C ALA A 2 13.63 2.15 -1.38
N ASP A 3 13.34 1.63 -0.18
CA ASP A 3 12.32 0.58 0.04
C ASP A 3 10.93 0.96 -0.52
N LYS A 4 10.50 2.21 -0.30
CA LYS A 4 9.23 2.71 -0.85
C LYS A 4 9.23 2.86 -2.37
N PHE A 5 10.37 3.25 -2.95
CA PHE A 5 10.50 3.36 -4.40
C PHE A 5 10.45 1.99 -5.07
N LEU A 6 11.10 1.00 -4.45
CA LEU A 6 11.02 -0.40 -4.86
C LEU A 6 9.56 -0.90 -4.81
N MET A 7 8.87 -0.70 -3.69
CA MET A 7 7.48 -1.14 -3.51
C MET A 7 6.51 -0.50 -4.51
N THR A 8 6.58 0.83 -4.69
CA THR A 8 5.72 1.54 -5.64
C THR A 8 5.94 1.11 -7.08
N THR A 9 7.21 0.89 -7.47
CA THR A 9 7.56 0.43 -8.82
C THR A 9 7.06 -0.99 -9.06
N LEU A 10 7.29 -1.91 -8.11
CA LEU A 10 6.85 -3.30 -8.23
C LEU A 10 5.34 -3.42 -8.30
N VAL A 11 4.60 -2.74 -7.41
CA VAL A 11 3.14 -2.76 -7.40
C VAL A 11 2.57 -2.16 -8.69
N SER A 12 3.14 -1.06 -9.18
CA SER A 12 2.70 -0.45 -10.45
C SER A 12 2.94 -1.40 -11.61
N CYS A 13 4.10 -2.05 -11.68
CA CYS A 13 4.43 -3.00 -12.73
C CYS A 13 3.50 -4.22 -12.71
N LEU A 14 3.24 -4.80 -11.53
CA LEU A 14 2.33 -5.93 -11.37
C LEU A 14 0.87 -5.55 -11.68
N ALA A 15 0.45 -4.33 -11.36
CA ALA A 15 -0.88 -3.83 -11.69
C ALA A 15 -1.06 -3.62 -13.20
N ILE A 16 -0.05 -3.07 -13.89
CA ILE A 16 -0.08 -2.87 -15.35
C ILE A 16 -0.11 -4.22 -16.08
N ASN A 17 0.64 -5.21 -15.60
CA ASN A 17 0.61 -6.57 -16.15
C ASN A 17 -0.66 -7.36 -15.81
N GLY A 18 -1.57 -6.82 -14.99
CA GLY A 18 -2.80 -7.50 -14.57
C GLY A 18 -2.60 -8.64 -13.56
N SER A 19 -1.36 -8.89 -13.12
CA SER A 19 -1.03 -9.93 -12.15
C SER A 19 -1.54 -9.60 -10.74
N LEU A 20 -1.77 -8.33 -10.42
CA LEU A 20 -2.30 -7.87 -9.13
C LEU A 20 -3.64 -7.13 -9.33
N SER A 21 -4.61 -7.36 -8.45
CA SER A 21 -5.94 -6.77 -8.61
C SER A 21 -5.89 -5.25 -8.48
N LEU A 22 -6.60 -4.54 -9.37
CA LEU A 22 -6.64 -3.08 -9.41
C LEU A 22 -7.09 -2.44 -8.07
N PRO A 23 -8.08 -2.99 -7.33
CA PRO A 23 -8.46 -2.49 -6.01
C PRO A 23 -7.30 -2.53 -5.01
N LEU A 24 -6.52 -3.62 -5.03
CA LEU A 24 -5.39 -3.81 -4.11
C LEU A 24 -4.22 -2.89 -4.46
N ALA A 25 -3.89 -2.75 -5.73
CA ALA A 25 -2.89 -1.80 -6.21
C ALA A 25 -3.26 -0.36 -5.80
N THR A 26 -4.52 0.00 -5.97
CA THR A 26 -5.07 1.31 -5.59
C THR A 26 -4.93 1.56 -4.09
N LEU A 27 -5.22 0.58 -3.24
CA LEU A 27 -5.05 0.69 -1.79
C LEU A 27 -3.58 0.89 -1.39
N ILE A 28 -2.67 0.09 -1.96
CA ILE A 28 -1.25 0.14 -1.62
C ILE A 28 -0.62 1.48 -2.06
N LEU A 29 -0.83 1.86 -3.33
CA LEU A 29 -0.30 3.12 -3.86
C LEU A 29 -0.95 4.35 -3.24
N GLY A 30 -2.29 4.32 -3.09
CA GLY A 30 -3.03 5.44 -2.53
C GLY A 30 -2.71 5.68 -1.05
N ARG A 31 -2.36 4.64 -0.27
CA ARG A 31 -1.81 4.79 1.09
C ARG A 31 -0.51 5.61 1.07
N ASP A 32 0.43 5.21 0.23
CA ASP A 32 1.76 5.83 0.19
C ASP A 32 1.67 7.29 -0.27
N VAL A 33 0.82 7.58 -1.26
CA VAL A 33 0.51 8.95 -1.69
C VAL A 33 -0.15 9.76 -0.57
N SER A 34 -1.14 9.20 0.13
CA SER A 34 -1.83 9.90 1.24
C SER A 34 -0.85 10.25 2.37
N LEU A 35 0.05 9.33 2.72
CA LEU A 35 1.09 9.58 3.71
C LEU A 35 2.13 10.61 3.22
N ALA A 36 2.46 10.62 1.93
CA ALA A 36 3.37 11.62 1.35
C ALA A 36 2.75 13.03 1.40
N ILE A 37 1.46 13.17 1.04
CA ILE A 37 0.70 14.42 1.15
C ILE A 37 0.69 14.91 2.60
N ALA A 38 0.44 14.00 3.56
CA ALA A 38 0.45 14.35 4.97
C ALA A 38 1.83 14.81 5.46
N ALA A 39 2.91 14.15 5.02
CA ALA A 39 4.27 14.54 5.36
C ALA A 39 4.62 15.94 4.81
N ILE A 40 4.21 16.25 3.57
CA ILE A 40 4.35 17.58 2.97
C ILE A 40 3.60 18.62 3.80
N TYR A 41 2.35 18.32 4.18
CA TYR A 41 1.55 19.21 5.03
C TYR A 41 2.21 19.46 6.39
N PHE A 42 2.68 18.41 7.08
CA PHE A 42 3.35 18.56 8.37
C PHE A 42 4.64 19.36 8.27
N ARG A 43 5.46 19.14 7.23
CA ARG A 43 6.67 19.95 6.96
C ARG A 43 6.33 21.42 6.72
N TYR A 44 5.26 21.70 5.98
CA TYR A 44 4.79 23.06 5.75
C TYR A 44 4.23 23.72 7.03
N ALA A 45 3.54 22.96 7.87
CA ALA A 45 2.92 23.45 9.10
C ALA A 45 3.94 23.73 10.22
N SER A 46 5.04 22.97 10.28
CA SER A 46 6.09 23.13 11.30
C SER A 46 7.07 24.28 11.04
N LEU A 47 7.04 24.91 9.85
CA LEU A 47 7.91 26.04 9.52
C LEU A 47 7.53 27.30 10.34
N PRO A 48 8.46 27.89 11.12
CA PRO A 48 8.22 29.17 11.79
C PRO A 48 8.07 30.29 10.74
N ALA A 49 7.26 31.31 11.06
CA ALA A 49 7.12 32.48 10.18
C ALA A 49 8.49 33.15 9.95
N PRO A 50 8.78 33.74 8.77
CA PRO A 50 7.99 33.80 7.54
C PRO A 50 8.08 32.52 6.68
N LYS A 51 6.96 32.17 6.03
CA LYS A 51 6.83 30.98 5.18
C LYS A 51 7.28 31.28 3.75
N THR A 52 8.53 31.00 3.43
CA THR A 52 9.10 31.21 2.09
C THR A 52 9.49 29.87 1.43
N PHE A 53 9.38 29.78 0.10
CA PHE A 53 9.75 28.56 -0.66
C PHE A 53 11.21 28.14 -0.45
N ALA A 54 12.12 29.10 -0.27
CA ALA A 54 13.53 28.84 0.03
C ALA A 54 13.74 28.10 1.36
N ARG A 55 12.92 28.39 2.37
CA ARG A 55 13.00 27.77 3.71
C ARG A 55 12.38 26.37 3.75
N TYR A 56 11.41 26.10 2.87
CA TYR A 56 10.84 24.75 2.71
C TYR A 56 11.84 23.75 2.10
N TRP A 57 12.75 24.21 1.24
CA TRP A 57 13.83 23.40 0.65
C TRP A 57 15.10 23.32 1.50
N ASP A 58 15.11 23.92 2.69
CA ASP A 58 16.22 23.80 3.63
C ASP A 58 16.12 22.45 4.39
N PHE A 59 17.02 21.51 4.08
CA PHE A 59 17.10 20.19 4.70
C PHE A 59 17.80 20.21 6.08
N SER A 60 18.27 21.38 6.53
CA SER A 60 19.02 21.57 7.78
C SER A 60 18.17 21.53 9.07
N LEU A 61 16.83 21.55 8.99
CA LEU A 61 15.94 21.56 10.16
C LEU A 61 15.25 20.19 10.36
N PRO A 62 15.75 19.34 11.29
CA PRO A 62 15.15 18.04 11.58
C PRO A 62 13.95 18.22 12.52
N SER A 63 12.77 18.57 11.99
CA SER A 63 11.59 18.94 12.80
C SER A 63 10.54 17.85 13.04
N ALA A 64 10.82 16.57 12.77
CA ALA A 64 9.89 15.49 13.11
C ALA A 64 10.59 14.14 13.28
N GLU A 65 10.57 13.59 14.49
CA GLU A 65 10.80 12.15 14.70
C GLU A 65 9.48 11.41 14.50
N VAL A 66 9.38 10.70 13.37
CA VAL A 66 8.25 9.80 13.12
C VAL A 66 8.63 8.46 13.73
N HIS A 67 8.11 8.14 14.92
CA HIS A 67 8.34 6.81 15.49
C HIS A 67 7.72 5.75 14.57
N PRO A 68 8.53 4.81 14.02
CA PRO A 68 8.01 3.80 13.12
C PRO A 68 7.10 2.86 13.92
N THR A 69 5.80 2.92 13.65
CA THR A 69 4.82 2.03 14.28
C THR A 69 5.07 0.58 13.81
N THR A 70 5.03 -0.37 14.73
CA THR A 70 5.23 -1.81 14.45
C THR A 70 4.26 -2.32 13.37
N ILE A 71 3.08 -1.71 13.29
CA ILE A 71 2.03 -2.02 12.31
C ILE A 71 2.45 -1.69 10.87
N SER A 72 3.20 -0.60 10.65
CA SER A 72 3.71 -0.26 9.32
C SER A 72 4.84 -1.18 8.85
N LYS A 73 5.61 -1.76 9.79
CA LYS A 73 6.63 -2.77 9.47
C LYS A 73 5.99 -4.09 9.06
N LEU A 74 4.98 -4.56 9.80
CA LEU A 74 4.22 -5.77 9.45
C LEU A 74 3.54 -5.63 8.09
N ASN A 75 2.94 -4.48 7.80
CA ASN A 75 2.32 -4.25 6.50
C ASN A 75 3.33 -4.33 5.34
N THR A 76 4.52 -3.75 5.52
CA THR A 76 5.58 -3.80 4.50
C THR A 76 6.08 -5.23 4.27
N PHE A 77 6.27 -6.00 5.36
CA PHE A 77 6.63 -7.41 5.27
C PHE A 77 5.58 -8.24 4.52
N LEU A 78 4.30 -8.04 4.84
CA LEU A 78 3.20 -8.75 4.18
C LEU A 78 3.07 -8.35 2.70
N GLN A 79 3.30 -7.09 2.36
CA GLN A 79 3.33 -6.60 0.98
C GLN A 79 4.49 -7.23 0.18
N LEU A 80 5.69 -7.37 0.76
CA LEU A 80 6.81 -8.05 0.11
C LEU A 80 6.50 -9.53 -0.12
N GLY A 81 5.89 -10.19 0.87
CA GLY A 81 5.41 -11.55 0.72
C GLY A 81 4.40 -11.68 -0.42
N LEU A 82 3.42 -10.79 -0.51
CA LEU A 82 2.42 -10.80 -1.56
C LEU A 82 3.03 -10.59 -2.95
N ILE A 83 3.95 -9.63 -3.09
CA ILE A 83 4.64 -9.37 -4.36
C ILE A 83 5.44 -10.61 -4.76
N GLY A 84 6.20 -11.21 -3.83
CA GLY A 84 6.93 -12.45 -4.06
C GLY A 84 6.03 -13.60 -4.53
N THR A 85 4.93 -13.85 -3.81
CA THR A 85 3.95 -14.87 -4.19
C THR A 85 3.32 -14.59 -5.57
N THR A 86 2.98 -13.34 -5.85
CA THR A 86 2.38 -12.95 -7.14
C THR A 86 3.36 -13.12 -8.29
N MET A 87 4.65 -12.83 -8.07
CA MET A 87 5.71 -13.08 -9.05
C MET A 87 5.93 -14.58 -9.26
N SER A 88 5.96 -15.39 -8.20
CA SER A 88 6.06 -16.86 -8.34
C SER A 88 4.89 -17.45 -9.13
N VAL A 89 3.66 -16.97 -8.90
CA VAL A 89 2.48 -17.35 -9.71
C VAL A 89 2.66 -16.96 -11.17
N ALA A 90 3.11 -15.73 -11.44
CA ALA A 90 3.32 -15.25 -12.79
C ALA A 90 4.37 -16.09 -13.54
N LEU A 91 5.45 -16.50 -12.85
CA LEU A 91 6.47 -17.39 -13.41
C LEU A 91 5.94 -18.80 -13.68
N LEU A 92 5.06 -19.34 -12.82
CA LEU A 92 4.44 -20.66 -13.04
C LEU A 92 3.53 -20.69 -14.28
N HIS A 93 2.95 -19.54 -14.65
CA HIS A 93 2.10 -19.43 -15.83
C HIS A 93 2.90 -19.18 -17.12
N ASP A 94 4.19 -18.88 -17.03
CA ASP A 94 5.04 -18.61 -18.20
C ASP A 94 5.72 -19.93 -18.68
N PRO A 95 5.39 -20.44 -19.88
CA PRO A 95 5.99 -21.66 -20.42
C PRO A 95 7.52 -21.60 -20.52
N SER A 96 8.08 -20.41 -20.71
CA SER A 96 9.53 -20.21 -20.81
C SER A 96 10.24 -20.35 -19.46
N ALA A 97 9.59 -19.95 -18.37
CA ALA A 97 10.12 -20.08 -17.02
C ALA A 97 10.04 -21.52 -16.50
N VAL A 98 8.94 -22.22 -16.80
CA VAL A 98 8.76 -23.64 -16.42
C VAL A 98 9.68 -24.57 -17.20
N SER A 99 10.08 -24.19 -18.42
CA SER A 99 11.04 -24.96 -19.24
C SER A 99 12.51 -24.66 -18.91
N SER A 100 12.78 -23.70 -18.02
CA SER A 100 14.13 -23.33 -17.60
C SER A 100 14.70 -24.31 -16.56
N SER A 101 16.00 -24.22 -16.27
CA SER A 101 16.66 -25.06 -15.25
C SER A 101 16.05 -24.93 -13.84
N ALA A 102 15.40 -23.80 -13.55
CA ALA A 102 14.66 -23.55 -12.31
C ALA A 102 13.22 -24.11 -12.33
N GLY A 103 12.71 -24.56 -13.48
CA GLY A 103 11.34 -25.01 -13.66
C GLY A 103 10.97 -26.23 -12.81
N GLY A 104 11.88 -27.19 -12.65
CA GLY A 104 11.66 -28.36 -11.78
C GLY A 104 11.50 -28.00 -10.29
N LEU A 105 12.17 -26.93 -9.84
CA LEU A 105 12.00 -26.40 -8.48
C LEU A 105 10.67 -25.65 -8.35
N LEU A 106 10.28 -24.89 -9.38
CA LEU A 106 9.00 -24.18 -9.40
C LEU A 106 7.80 -25.16 -9.38
N LEU A 107 7.85 -26.21 -10.19
CA LEU A 107 6.82 -27.26 -10.24
C LEU A 107 6.74 -28.04 -8.92
N SER A 108 7.88 -28.41 -8.32
CA SER A 108 7.87 -29.13 -7.04
C SER A 108 7.38 -28.24 -5.89
N MET A 109 7.67 -26.93 -5.92
CA MET A 109 7.06 -25.97 -4.99
C MET A 109 5.55 -25.82 -5.23
N GLN A 110 5.10 -25.77 -6.48
CA GLN A 110 3.68 -25.70 -6.83
C GLN A 110 2.93 -26.93 -6.30
N ASP A 111 3.47 -28.14 -6.51
CA ASP A 111 2.87 -29.38 -6.01
C ASP A 111 2.85 -29.42 -4.48
N ALA A 112 3.94 -29.02 -3.82
CA ALA A 112 4.00 -28.92 -2.36
C ALA A 112 3.00 -27.90 -1.78
N LEU A 113 2.66 -26.85 -2.54
CA LEU A 113 1.69 -25.83 -2.17
C LEU A 113 0.23 -26.22 -2.49
N GLY A 114 -0.02 -27.45 -2.96
CA GLY A 114 -1.36 -27.93 -3.29
C GLY A 114 -1.77 -27.68 -4.75
N GLY A 115 -0.80 -27.63 -5.65
CA GLY A 115 -1.02 -27.47 -7.09
C GLY A 115 -1.43 -26.05 -7.50
N PRO A 116 -1.87 -25.87 -8.75
CA PRO A 116 -2.28 -24.56 -9.29
C PRO A 116 -3.36 -23.87 -8.45
N GLU A 117 -4.33 -24.64 -7.94
CA GLU A 117 -5.41 -24.13 -7.10
C GLU A 117 -4.91 -23.67 -5.72
N GLY A 118 -3.97 -24.42 -5.12
CA GLY A 118 -3.37 -24.07 -3.83
C GLY A 118 -2.60 -22.76 -3.89
N VAL A 119 -1.81 -22.55 -4.95
CA VAL A 119 -1.07 -21.30 -5.17
C VAL A 119 -2.02 -20.13 -5.44
N ALA A 120 -3.08 -20.33 -6.24
CA ALA A 120 -4.10 -19.31 -6.47
C ALA A 120 -4.82 -18.90 -5.19
N ARG A 121 -5.22 -19.87 -4.35
CA ARG A 121 -5.82 -19.63 -3.04
C ARG A 121 -4.88 -18.88 -2.10
N MET A 122 -3.59 -19.23 -2.09
CA MET A 122 -2.60 -18.52 -1.29
C MET A 122 -2.47 -17.06 -1.71
N LYS A 123 -2.41 -16.78 -3.02
CA LYS A 123 -2.39 -15.43 -3.56
C LYS A 123 -3.62 -14.64 -3.12
N GLU A 124 -4.81 -15.24 -3.16
CA GLU A 124 -6.06 -14.60 -2.73
C GLU A 124 -6.07 -14.28 -1.24
N ILE A 125 -5.70 -15.25 -0.39
CA ILE A 125 -5.61 -15.06 1.07
C ILE A 125 -4.61 -13.96 1.42
N MET A 126 -3.40 -14.00 0.82
CA MET A 126 -2.39 -12.98 1.04
C MET A 126 -2.86 -11.60 0.58
N SER A 127 -3.57 -11.53 -0.55
CA SER A 127 -4.14 -10.28 -1.06
C SER A 127 -5.16 -9.70 -0.08
N GLY A 128 -6.04 -10.53 0.48
CA GLY A 128 -7.01 -10.12 1.50
C GLY A 128 -6.34 -9.65 2.79
N ILE A 129 -5.32 -10.37 3.27
CA ILE A 129 -4.55 -9.97 4.46
C ILE A 129 -3.87 -8.62 4.22
N VAL A 130 -3.18 -8.45 3.10
CA VAL A 130 -2.50 -7.19 2.76
C VAL A 130 -3.50 -6.04 2.62
N ALA A 131 -4.66 -6.27 2.01
CA ALA A 131 -5.71 -5.25 1.92
C ALA A 131 -6.16 -4.80 3.32
N ALA A 132 -6.41 -5.76 4.22
CA ALA A 132 -6.83 -5.50 5.59
C ALA A 132 -5.74 -4.74 6.38
N THR A 133 -4.48 -5.17 6.33
CA THR A 133 -3.38 -4.51 7.04
C THR A 133 -3.03 -3.15 6.45
N THR A 134 -3.18 -2.98 5.13
CA THR A 134 -2.96 -1.70 4.44
C THR A 134 -4.03 -0.70 4.86
N THR A 135 -5.29 -1.11 4.85
CA THR A 135 -6.43 -0.29 5.28
C THR A 135 -6.31 0.08 6.76
N TYR A 136 -6.07 -0.92 7.62
CA TYR A 136 -5.90 -0.72 9.05
C TYR A 136 -4.72 0.21 9.36
N SER A 137 -3.57 -0.04 8.74
CA SER A 137 -2.39 0.79 8.97
C SER A 137 -2.59 2.22 8.46
N GLY A 138 -3.20 2.43 7.29
CA GLY A 138 -3.48 3.76 6.76
C GLY A 138 -4.48 4.54 7.62
N LEU A 139 -5.56 3.90 8.07
CA LEU A 139 -6.54 4.51 8.99
C LEU A 139 -5.96 4.76 10.39
N SER A 140 -5.00 3.95 10.84
CA SER A 140 -4.33 4.16 12.12
C SER A 140 -3.62 5.52 12.19
N TYR A 141 -3.12 6.04 11.06
CA TYR A 141 -2.53 7.38 11.00
C TYR A 141 -3.55 8.51 11.12
N ALA A 142 -4.83 8.26 10.77
CA ALA A 142 -5.90 9.22 10.97
C ALA A 142 -6.39 9.27 12.42
N TRP A 143 -6.35 8.14 13.15
CA TRP A 143 -6.95 8.03 14.49
C TRP A 143 -5.93 8.08 15.64
N MET A 144 -4.73 7.51 15.48
CA MET A 144 -3.82 7.31 16.61
C MET A 144 -3.01 8.58 16.92
N LYS A 145 -3.22 9.14 18.13
CA LYS A 145 -2.60 10.43 18.50
C LYS A 145 -1.06 10.41 18.55
N SER A 146 -0.50 9.21 18.72
CA SER A 146 0.91 8.91 18.94
C SER A 146 1.77 8.87 17.66
N ALA A 147 1.18 8.93 16.47
CA ALA A 147 1.92 8.81 15.20
C ALA A 147 2.68 10.09 14.80
N VAL A 148 2.33 11.26 15.38
CA VAL A 148 2.93 12.56 15.03
C VAL A 148 3.18 13.37 16.29
N LYS A 149 4.44 13.46 16.72
CA LYS A 149 4.87 14.35 17.81
C LYS A 149 5.40 15.65 17.22
N ILE A 150 4.61 16.72 17.32
CA ILE A 150 4.99 18.05 16.84
C ILE A 150 5.87 18.71 17.92
N LEU A 151 7.09 19.11 17.55
CA LEU A 151 8.04 19.84 18.40
C LEU A 151 7.73 21.35 18.34
N GLY A 152 7.88 22.08 19.46
CA GLY A 152 7.58 23.51 19.59
C GLY A 152 7.06 23.89 20.98
N ASP A 153 7.01 25.17 21.33
CA ASP A 153 6.59 25.61 22.68
C ASP A 153 5.08 25.92 22.80
N ASP A 154 4.38 26.00 21.67
CA ASP A 154 2.99 26.48 21.62
C ASP A 154 1.97 25.32 21.49
N GLU A 155 1.43 24.89 22.64
CA GLU A 155 0.62 23.67 22.78
C GLU A 155 -0.73 23.75 22.04
N ALA A 156 -1.32 24.95 21.96
CA ALA A 156 -2.56 25.19 21.23
C ALA A 156 -2.38 25.05 19.70
N LEU A 157 -1.24 25.53 19.17
CA LEU A 157 -0.90 25.38 17.75
C LEU A 157 -0.65 23.92 17.39
N LYS A 158 0.01 23.15 18.27
CA LYS A 158 0.22 21.70 18.07
C LYS A 158 -1.09 20.93 17.97
N GLN A 159 -2.04 21.21 18.86
CA GLN A 159 -3.34 20.53 18.83
C GLN A 159 -4.09 20.82 17.52
N LYS A 160 -4.12 22.10 17.10
CA LYS A 160 -4.80 22.51 15.87
C LYS A 160 -4.14 21.94 14.61
N GLN A 161 -2.81 21.91 14.57
CA GLN A 161 -2.04 21.36 13.44
C GLN A 161 -2.15 19.83 13.37
N GLY A 162 -2.08 19.14 14.52
CA GLY A 162 -2.25 17.70 14.62
C GLY A 162 -3.66 17.24 14.21
N PHE A 163 -4.69 17.97 14.65
CA PHE A 163 -6.08 17.70 14.23
C PHE A 163 -6.26 17.87 12.72
N ARG A 164 -5.77 18.96 12.14
CA ARG A 164 -5.83 19.21 10.69
C ARG A 164 -5.08 18.17 9.88
N GLY A 165 -3.88 17.78 10.31
CA GLY A 165 -3.11 16.73 9.63
C GLY A 165 -3.83 15.38 9.60
N ARG A 166 -4.48 15.00 10.72
CA ARG A 166 -5.31 13.78 10.76
C ARG A 166 -6.53 13.86 9.85
N MET A 167 -7.19 15.00 9.77
CA MET A 167 -8.32 15.20 8.84
C MET A 167 -7.89 15.11 7.37
N ILE A 168 -6.69 15.59 7.03
CA ILE A 168 -6.12 15.45 5.67
C ILE A 168 -5.87 13.97 5.36
N ILE A 169 -5.30 13.20 6.30
CA ILE A 169 -5.08 11.75 6.11
C ILE A 169 -6.42 11.01 5.98
N ALA A 170 -7.38 11.31 6.86
CA ALA A 170 -8.70 10.68 6.84
C ALA A 170 -9.44 10.93 5.52
N SER A 171 -9.41 12.16 5.01
CA SER A 171 -10.06 12.52 3.75
C SER A 171 -9.35 11.92 2.54
N THR A 172 -8.03 12.07 2.44
CA THR A 172 -7.24 11.52 1.31
C THR A 172 -7.31 10.00 1.27
N PHE A 173 -6.95 9.32 2.36
CA PHE A 173 -6.94 7.86 2.37
C PHE A 173 -8.36 7.27 2.40
N GLY A 174 -9.32 7.94 3.02
CA GLY A 174 -10.74 7.55 2.94
C GLY A 174 -11.27 7.55 1.50
N SER A 175 -10.89 8.55 0.69
CA SER A 175 -11.25 8.58 -0.73
C SER A 175 -10.61 7.43 -1.53
N VAL A 176 -9.38 7.06 -1.19
CA VAL A 176 -8.68 5.90 -1.79
C VAL A 176 -9.41 4.60 -1.46
N ILE A 177 -9.84 4.42 -0.21
CA ILE A 177 -10.61 3.24 0.21
C ILE A 177 -11.94 3.16 -0.55
N ALA A 178 -12.65 4.29 -0.67
CA ALA A 178 -13.90 4.34 -1.42
C ALA A 178 -13.70 3.99 -2.91
N LEU A 179 -12.64 4.51 -3.53
CA LEU A 179 -12.28 4.17 -4.91
C LEU A 179 -11.94 2.68 -5.06
N ALA A 180 -11.15 2.12 -4.14
CA ALA A 180 -10.81 0.71 -4.16
C ALA A 180 -12.04 -0.18 -3.98
N ALA A 181 -12.97 0.18 -3.09
CA ALA A 181 -14.23 -0.53 -2.92
C ALA A 181 -15.11 -0.46 -4.18
N ALA A 182 -15.15 0.69 -4.85
CA ALA A 182 -15.87 0.84 -6.12
C ALA A 182 -15.26 -0.03 -7.23
N LEU A 183 -13.92 -0.06 -7.33
CA LEU A 183 -13.23 -0.94 -8.29
C LEU A 183 -13.49 -2.42 -7.99
N TRP A 184 -13.47 -2.80 -6.71
CA TRP A 184 -13.77 -4.16 -6.28
C TRP A 184 -15.20 -4.57 -6.66
N TYR A 185 -16.16 -3.68 -6.43
CA TYR A 185 -17.56 -3.92 -6.80
C TYR A 185 -17.72 -4.12 -8.32
N ARG A 186 -17.01 -3.34 -9.14
CA ARG A 186 -17.01 -3.52 -10.60
C ARG A 186 -16.36 -4.84 -11.02
N GLU A 187 -15.34 -5.29 -10.30
CA GLU A 187 -14.66 -6.56 -10.58
C GLU A 187 -15.56 -7.76 -10.25
N LEU A 188 -16.36 -7.68 -9.19
CA LEU A 188 -17.39 -8.67 -8.87
C LEU A 188 -18.46 -8.74 -9.97
N GLN A 189 -19.02 -7.60 -10.37
CA GLN A 189 -20.03 -7.55 -11.44
C GLN A 189 -19.51 -8.18 -12.74
N LYS A 190 -18.27 -7.88 -13.11
CA LYS A 190 -17.65 -8.44 -14.31
C LYS A 190 -17.46 -9.97 -14.23
N LYS A 191 -17.16 -10.51 -13.05
CA LYS A 191 -17.10 -11.97 -12.84
C LYS A 191 -18.48 -12.62 -12.98
N ASP A 192 -19.51 -12.01 -12.40
CA ASP A 192 -20.89 -12.51 -12.46
C ASP A 192 -21.40 -12.52 -13.92
N GLU A 193 -21.09 -11.47 -14.70
CA GLU A 193 -21.44 -11.37 -16.13
C GLU A 193 -20.75 -12.44 -17.00
N VAL A 194 -19.50 -12.80 -16.69
CA VAL A 194 -18.76 -13.84 -17.42
C VAL A 194 -19.31 -15.22 -17.07
N SER A 195 -19.57 -15.50 -15.80
CA SER A 195 -20.15 -16.77 -15.35
C SER A 195 -21.51 -17.04 -16.00
N GLN A 196 -22.38 -16.03 -16.13
CA GLN A 196 -23.67 -16.17 -16.80
C GLN A 196 -23.55 -16.39 -18.31
N LYS A 197 -22.47 -15.91 -18.96
CA LYS A 197 -22.22 -16.16 -20.38
C LYS A 197 -21.67 -17.54 -20.66
N ASP A 198 -20.90 -18.10 -19.73
CA ASP A 198 -20.35 -19.45 -19.87
C ASP A 198 -21.41 -20.55 -19.59
N GLU A 199 -22.50 -20.20 -18.91
CA GLU A 199 -23.64 -21.09 -18.60
C GLU A 199 -24.78 -21.06 -19.65
N ALA A 200 -24.75 -20.12 -20.62
CA ALA A 200 -25.79 -19.91 -21.64
C ALA A 200 -25.38 -20.43 -23.03
#